data_AF-A0A929JYQ1-F1
#
_entry.id   AF-A0A929JYQ1-F1
#
_cell.length_a   1.000
_cell.length_b   1.000
_cell.length_c   1.000
_cell.angle_alpha   90.00
_cell.angle_beta   90.00
_cell.angle_gamma   90.00
#
_symmetry.space_group_name_H-M   'P 1'
#
loop_
_entity.id
_entity.type
_entity.pdbx_description
1 polymer ?
#
loop_
_entity_poly.entity_id
_entity_poly.type
_entity_poly.pdbx_seq_one_letter_code
_entity_poly.pdbx_strand_id
1 'polypeptide(L)'
;MNKKTLALISAVAILSACEPPAQKTEQAQTDTTIKDTTVNIPVKTSPPKAAVLAKKIKGEWVSTEDETGNVTFVIDDNTFMYPDHDMDTQYKYKWKGDSINIDYNDEVLTFKVSFKGDTLVLADQSATTYYTRMKQ
;
A
#
# COMPACT_ATOMS: atom_id res chain seq x y z
N MET A 1 -12.07 -66.02 -7.93
CA MET A 1 -11.54 -65.15 -6.86
C MET A 1 -12.58 -64.09 -6.57
N ASN A 2 -13.06 -64.04 -5.32
CA ASN A 2 -14.26 -63.34 -4.92
C ASN A 2 -14.03 -61.86 -4.61
N LYS A 3 -14.86 -61.02 -5.23
CA LYS A 3 -15.66 -59.91 -4.66
C LYS A 3 -15.07 -59.06 -3.52
N LYS A 4 -14.97 -57.75 -3.76
CA LYS A 4 -15.84 -56.65 -3.21
C LYS A 4 -15.06 -55.36 -3.01
N THR A 5 -15.47 -54.36 -3.79
CA THR A 5 -15.30 -52.91 -3.61
C THR A 5 -15.71 -52.49 -2.20
N LEU A 6 -14.92 -51.64 -1.55
CA LEU A 6 -15.36 -50.83 -0.40
C LEU A 6 -15.07 -49.35 -0.69
N ALA A 7 -16.14 -48.61 -0.96
CA ALA A 7 -16.20 -47.18 -0.75
C ALA A 7 -16.55 -46.95 0.73
N LEU A 8 -15.88 -45.99 1.38
CA LEU A 8 -16.36 -45.42 2.64
C LEU A 8 -16.62 -43.94 2.43
N ILE A 9 -17.92 -43.64 2.29
CA ILE A 9 -18.52 -42.34 2.49
C ILE A 9 -18.77 -42.22 4.00
N SER A 10 -18.36 -41.12 4.60
CA SER A 10 -18.98 -40.61 5.82
C SER A 10 -18.85 -39.09 5.84
N ALA A 11 -19.99 -38.45 5.56
CA ALA A 11 -20.26 -37.04 5.82
C ALA A 11 -20.79 -36.90 7.25
N VAL A 12 -20.48 -35.81 7.95
CA VAL A 12 -21.46 -34.99 8.71
C VAL A 12 -20.93 -33.56 8.79
N ALA A 13 -21.78 -32.62 8.37
CA ALA A 13 -21.61 -31.18 8.50
C ALA A 13 -22.13 -30.69 9.87
N ILE A 14 -21.52 -29.65 10.43
CA ILE A 14 -22.19 -28.77 11.40
C ILE A 14 -21.89 -27.32 11.02
N LEU A 15 -22.93 -26.63 10.52
CA LEU A 15 -23.00 -25.18 10.40
C LEU A 15 -23.09 -24.59 11.82
N SER A 16 -22.31 -23.56 12.09
CA SER A 16 -22.65 -22.61 13.15
C SER A 16 -22.36 -21.21 12.64
N ALA A 17 -23.36 -20.67 11.95
CA ALA A 17 -23.57 -19.24 11.82
C ALA A 17 -23.90 -18.68 13.21
N CYS A 18 -23.15 -17.68 13.65
CA CYS A 18 -23.50 -16.89 14.81
C CYS A 18 -23.65 -15.44 14.34
N GLU A 19 -24.85 -15.11 13.86
CA GLU A 19 -25.35 -13.74 13.81
C GLU A 19 -26.38 -13.59 14.92
N PRO A 20 -26.21 -12.65 15.86
CA PRO A 20 -27.28 -12.19 16.72
C PRO A 20 -28.07 -11.03 16.08
N PRO A 21 -29.35 -10.88 16.47
CA PRO A 21 -30.43 -10.45 15.58
C PRO A 21 -30.67 -8.94 15.51
N ALA A 22 -31.32 -8.54 14.41
CA ALA A 22 -32.02 -7.27 14.29
C ALA A 22 -33.12 -7.14 15.36
N GLN A 23 -33.06 -6.07 16.15
CA GLN A 23 -34.20 -5.58 16.94
C GLN A 23 -34.73 -4.28 16.32
N LYS A 24 -36.02 -4.29 16.00
CA LYS A 24 -36.82 -3.15 15.57
C LYS A 24 -38.02 -3.05 16.51
N THR A 25 -38.11 -1.94 17.26
CA THR A 25 -39.28 -1.22 17.82
C THR A 25 -38.76 -0.28 18.92
N GLU A 26 -39.28 0.90 19.25
CA GLU A 26 -40.25 1.84 18.69
C GLU A 26 -40.13 3.13 19.52
N GLN A 27 -40.27 4.29 18.86
CA GLN A 27 -40.55 5.66 19.32
C GLN A 27 -40.15 6.15 20.73
N ALA A 28 -39.33 7.21 20.73
CA ALA A 28 -39.65 8.43 21.47
C ALA A 28 -39.77 9.57 20.46
N GLN A 29 -41.00 10.01 20.19
CA GLN A 29 -41.27 11.27 19.51
C GLN A 29 -40.78 12.42 20.40
N THR A 30 -39.87 13.23 19.88
CA THR A 30 -39.81 14.64 20.24
C THR A 30 -39.82 15.42 18.93
N ASP A 31 -41.00 15.97 18.66
CA ASP A 31 -41.23 16.94 17.61
C ASP A 31 -40.45 18.21 17.99
N THR A 32 -39.41 18.53 17.23
CA THR A 32 -38.85 19.89 17.21
C THR A 32 -38.41 20.15 15.79
N THR A 33 -39.26 20.87 15.06
CA THR A 33 -38.94 21.45 13.76
C THR A 33 -37.74 22.38 13.93
N ILE A 34 -36.55 21.89 13.58
CA ILE A 34 -35.42 22.75 13.21
C ILE A 34 -35.28 22.61 11.70
N LYS A 35 -35.56 23.72 10.99
CA LYS A 35 -35.14 23.86 9.60
C LYS A 35 -33.61 23.97 9.59
N ASP A 36 -32.95 22.83 9.67
CA ASP A 36 -31.52 22.75 9.41
C ASP A 36 -31.31 23.01 7.93
N THR A 37 -30.94 24.25 7.64
CA THR A 37 -30.22 24.56 6.41
C THR A 37 -28.88 23.86 6.52
N THR A 38 -28.83 22.60 6.09
CA THR A 38 -27.58 21.86 5.97
C THR A 38 -26.76 22.56 4.89
N VAL A 39 -25.92 23.50 5.32
CA VAL A 39 -24.85 24.02 4.47
C VAL A 39 -23.97 22.83 4.18
N ASN A 40 -24.10 22.28 2.98
CA ASN A 40 -23.23 21.26 2.46
C ASN A 40 -21.85 21.89 2.24
N ILE A 41 -21.08 22.07 3.31
CA ILE A 41 -19.68 22.47 3.21
C ILE A 41 -18.95 21.24 2.68
N PRO A 42 -18.39 21.27 1.45
CA PRO A 42 -17.62 20.14 0.96
C PRO A 42 -16.42 19.95 1.89
N VAL A 43 -16.45 18.86 2.66
CA VAL A 43 -15.28 18.41 3.42
C VAL A 43 -14.19 18.15 2.39
N LYS A 44 -13.16 18.99 2.41
CA LYS A 44 -11.99 18.86 1.54
C LYS A 44 -11.18 17.66 2.03
N THR A 45 -11.57 16.47 1.60
CA THR A 45 -10.87 15.24 1.97
C THR A 45 -9.46 15.30 1.39
N SER A 46 -8.46 15.43 2.26
CA SER A 46 -7.07 15.38 1.82
C SER A 46 -6.77 14.00 1.26
N PRO A 47 -6.00 13.88 0.16
CA PRO A 47 -5.66 12.58 -0.40
C PRO A 47 -4.91 11.73 0.64
N PRO A 48 -5.07 10.39 0.61
CA PRO A 48 -4.31 9.50 1.48
C PRO A 48 -2.80 9.78 1.38
N LYS A 49 -2.08 9.73 2.50
CA LYS A 49 -0.62 9.98 2.55
C LYS A 49 0.13 9.17 1.47
N ALA A 50 -0.24 7.91 1.29
CA ALA A 50 0.29 7.03 0.26
C ALA A 50 0.15 7.61 -1.16
N ALA A 51 -1.00 8.20 -1.49
CA ALA A 51 -1.26 8.77 -2.81
C ALA A 51 -0.42 10.04 -3.07
N VAL A 52 -0.12 10.81 -2.02
CA VAL A 52 0.79 11.97 -2.13
C VAL A 52 2.23 11.49 -2.34
N LEU A 53 2.67 10.51 -1.57
CA LEU A 53 4.01 9.94 -1.69
C LEU A 53 4.21 9.24 -3.06
N ALA A 54 3.22 8.50 -3.54
CA ALA A 54 3.25 7.82 -4.83
C ALA A 54 3.47 8.77 -6.00
N LYS A 55 2.93 9.99 -5.94
CA LYS A 55 3.19 11.01 -6.96
C LYS A 55 4.59 11.62 -6.82
N LYS A 56 5.03 11.85 -5.58
CA LYS A 56 6.28 12.56 -5.29
C LYS A 56 7.53 11.68 -5.47
N ILE A 57 7.44 10.37 -5.27
CA ILE A 57 8.59 9.47 -5.35
C ILE A 57 9.11 9.23 -6.78
N LYS A 58 8.27 9.45 -7.79
CA LYS A 58 8.65 9.18 -9.18
C LYS A 58 9.83 10.05 -9.60
N GLY A 59 10.75 9.50 -10.38
CA GLY A 59 11.90 10.20 -10.95
C GLY A 59 13.20 9.43 -10.81
N GLU A 60 14.27 10.07 -11.29
CA GLU A 60 15.66 9.62 -11.18
C GLU A 60 16.28 10.17 -9.90
N TRP A 61 16.93 9.30 -9.13
CA TRP A 61 17.44 9.61 -7.81
C TRP A 61 18.92 9.28 -7.70
N VAL A 62 19.67 10.20 -7.10
CA VAL A 62 21.10 10.12 -6.84
C VAL A 62 21.31 10.03 -5.33
N SER A 63 22.04 9.02 -4.87
CA SER A 63 22.43 8.89 -3.46
C SER A 63 23.21 10.12 -3.02
N THR A 64 22.88 10.67 -1.85
CA THR A 64 23.67 11.78 -1.29
C THR A 64 24.99 11.32 -0.68
N GLU A 65 25.17 10.02 -0.50
CA GLU A 65 26.40 9.41 0.02
C GLU A 65 27.38 9.05 -1.10
N ASP A 66 26.91 9.01 -2.35
CA ASP A 66 27.74 8.73 -3.52
C ASP A 66 28.16 10.05 -4.19
N GLU A 67 29.46 10.27 -4.30
CA GLU A 67 30.04 11.46 -4.94
C GLU A 67 30.09 11.35 -6.47
N THR A 68 29.78 10.19 -7.05
CA THR A 68 29.79 10.01 -8.52
C THR A 68 28.78 10.89 -9.24
N GLY A 69 27.68 11.24 -8.56
CA GLY A 69 26.55 11.95 -9.17
C GLY A 69 25.73 11.08 -10.13
N ASN A 70 25.97 9.77 -10.17
CA ASN A 70 25.25 8.85 -11.04
C ASN A 70 23.86 8.54 -10.48
N VAL A 71 22.92 8.25 -11.39
CA VAL A 71 21.57 7.84 -11.00
C VAL A 71 21.63 6.48 -10.32
N THR A 72 21.31 6.45 -9.04
CA THR A 72 21.26 5.23 -8.23
C THR A 72 20.04 4.38 -8.59
N PHE A 73 18.89 5.02 -8.78
CA PHE A 73 17.69 4.34 -9.23
C PHE A 73 16.67 5.26 -9.90
N VAL A 74 15.77 4.65 -10.66
CA VAL A 74 14.63 5.29 -11.31
C VAL A 74 13.35 4.66 -10.81
N ILE A 75 12.39 5.50 -10.40
CA ILE A 75 11.07 5.07 -9.91
C ILE A 75 10.01 5.63 -10.85
N ASP A 76 9.17 4.74 -11.38
CA ASP A 76 7.98 5.11 -12.15
C ASP A 76 6.69 4.59 -11.46
N ASP A 77 5.56 4.56 -12.16
CA ASP A 77 4.23 4.18 -11.64
C ASP A 77 4.22 2.86 -10.86
N ASN A 78 4.90 1.84 -11.37
CA ASN A 78 4.94 0.52 -10.73
C ASN A 78 6.28 -0.20 -10.89
N THR A 79 7.32 0.51 -11.34
CA THR A 79 8.65 -0.04 -11.56
C THR A 79 9.72 0.71 -10.78
N PHE A 80 10.73 -0.05 -10.35
CA PHE A 80 11.93 0.39 -9.69
C PHE A 80 13.11 -0.20 -10.49
N MET A 81 14.03 0.64 -10.95
CA MET A 81 15.16 0.24 -11.79
C MET A 81 16.46 0.75 -11.20
N TYR A 82 17.51 -0.07 -11.22
CA TYR A 82 18.87 0.31 -10.83
C TYR A 82 19.75 0.40 -12.09
N PRO A 83 20.14 1.60 -12.57
CA PRO A 83 20.90 1.76 -13.81
C PRO A 83 22.27 1.06 -13.82
N ASP A 84 22.91 0.91 -12.66
CA ASP A 84 24.20 0.24 -12.53
C ASP A 84 24.11 -1.29 -12.62
N HIS A 85 22.89 -1.83 -12.62
CA HIS A 85 22.62 -3.24 -12.89
C HIS A 85 22.36 -3.45 -14.39
N ASP A 86 21.72 -4.56 -14.75
CA ASP A 86 21.16 -4.73 -16.08
C ASP A 86 20.06 -3.67 -16.32
N MET A 87 20.31 -2.73 -17.24
CA MET A 87 19.43 -1.60 -17.55
C MET A 87 18.03 -2.04 -18.00
N ASP A 88 17.86 -3.29 -18.45
CA ASP A 88 16.57 -3.83 -18.86
C ASP A 88 15.77 -4.43 -17.68
N THR A 89 16.39 -4.57 -16.50
CA THR A 89 15.73 -5.16 -15.33
C THR A 89 14.92 -4.11 -14.57
N GLN A 90 13.60 -4.30 -14.59
CA GLN A 90 12.64 -3.48 -13.84
C GLN A 90 11.94 -4.31 -12.77
N TYR A 91 12.12 -3.91 -11.52
CA TYR A 91 11.47 -4.55 -10.38
C TYR A 91 10.09 -3.96 -10.14
N LYS A 92 9.10 -4.80 -9.88
CA LYS A 92 7.76 -4.31 -9.51
C LYS A 92 7.75 -3.86 -8.06
N TYR A 93 6.98 -2.83 -7.76
CA TYR A 93 6.77 -2.42 -6.38
C TYR A 93 5.31 -2.07 -6.08
N LYS A 94 4.94 -2.14 -4.79
CA LYS A 94 3.60 -1.84 -4.29
C LYS A 94 3.67 -0.97 -3.05
N TRP A 95 2.65 -0.12 -2.87
CA TRP A 95 2.50 0.70 -1.68
C TRP A 95 1.78 -0.06 -0.55
N LYS A 96 2.28 0.08 0.67
CA LYS A 96 1.62 -0.33 1.91
C LYS A 96 1.76 0.80 2.93
N GLY A 97 0.72 1.64 3.04
CA GLY A 97 0.78 2.84 3.86
C GLY A 97 1.81 3.83 3.33
N ASP A 98 2.80 4.19 4.15
CA ASP A 98 3.92 5.05 3.73
C ASP A 98 5.18 4.25 3.36
N SER A 99 5.06 2.94 3.13
CA SER A 99 6.17 2.09 2.69
C SER A 99 5.96 1.56 1.27
N ILE A 100 7.07 1.34 0.56
CA ILE A 100 7.12 0.58 -0.69
C ILE A 100 7.68 -0.81 -0.43
N ASN A 101 7.10 -1.80 -1.09
CA ASN A 101 7.60 -3.16 -1.15
C ASN A 101 8.04 -3.44 -2.58
N ILE A 102 9.31 -3.72 -2.79
CA ILE A 102 9.92 -4.00 -4.10
C ILE A 102 10.12 -5.51 -4.20
N ASP A 103 9.51 -6.12 -5.22
CA ASP A 103 9.73 -7.52 -5.57
C ASP A 103 11.09 -7.61 -6.29
N TYR A 104 12.16 -7.88 -5.52
CA TYR A 104 13.55 -7.87 -5.97
C TYR A 104 14.10 -9.30 -6.04
N ASN A 105 14.07 -9.88 -7.26
CA ASN A 105 14.38 -11.30 -7.49
C ASN A 105 13.50 -12.21 -6.59
N ASP A 106 14.12 -13.02 -5.74
CA ASP A 106 13.43 -13.95 -4.82
C ASP A 106 13.10 -13.32 -3.45
N GLU A 107 13.33 -12.01 -3.29
CA GLU A 107 13.15 -11.28 -2.04
C GLU A 107 12.20 -10.10 -2.18
N VAL A 108 11.64 -9.65 -1.05
CA VAL A 108 10.84 -8.43 -0.98
C VAL A 108 11.58 -7.42 -0.10
N LEU A 109 12.04 -6.33 -0.73
CA LEU A 109 12.64 -5.23 -0.01
C LEU A 109 11.55 -4.26 0.44
N THR A 110 11.52 -3.91 1.73
CA THR A 110 10.55 -2.97 2.28
C THR A 110 11.24 -1.70 2.77
N PHE A 111 10.86 -0.57 2.19
CA PHE A 111 11.36 0.75 2.59
C PHE A 111 10.22 1.67 3.00
N LYS A 112 10.34 2.26 4.19
CA LYS A 112 9.52 3.41 4.58
C LYS A 112 9.95 4.63 3.78
N VAL A 113 8.99 5.28 3.16
CA VAL A 113 9.20 6.47 2.33
C VAL A 113 8.83 7.72 3.10
N SER A 114 9.73 8.70 3.08
CA SER A 114 9.43 10.06 3.52
C SER A 114 10.23 11.09 2.71
N PHE A 115 9.96 12.38 2.97
CA PHE A 115 10.65 13.49 2.30
C PHE A 115 11.08 14.54 3.31
N LYS A 116 12.31 15.04 3.15
CA LYS A 116 12.82 16.25 3.82
C LYS A 116 13.03 17.32 2.75
N GLY A 117 12.06 18.22 2.57
CA GLY A 117 12.04 19.10 1.40
C GLY A 117 11.91 18.28 0.11
N ASP A 118 12.89 18.41 -0.78
CA ASP A 118 12.97 17.64 -2.04
C ASP A 118 13.84 16.39 -1.94
N THR A 119 14.48 16.15 -0.80
CA THR A 119 15.25 14.94 -0.53
C THR A 119 14.32 13.77 -0.23
N LEU A 120 14.43 12.71 -1.02
CA LEU A 120 13.80 11.43 -0.75
C LEU A 120 14.56 10.71 0.36
N VAL A 121 13.81 10.15 1.31
CA VAL A 121 14.36 9.37 2.41
C VAL A 121 13.74 7.97 2.35
N LEU A 122 14.59 6.96 2.20
CA LEU A 122 14.22 5.56 2.29
C LEU A 122 14.83 4.99 3.57
N ALA A 123 14.00 4.32 4.38
CA ALA A 123 14.46 3.70 5.62
C ALA A 123 13.95 2.26 5.71
N ASP A 124 14.83 1.35 6.12
CA ASP A 124 14.48 -0.03 6.49
C ASP A 124 14.88 -0.29 7.95
N GLN A 125 15.03 -1.55 8.34
CA GLN A 125 15.44 -1.91 9.71
C GLN A 125 16.93 -1.66 9.99
N SER A 126 17.74 -1.54 8.94
CA SER A 126 19.20 -1.48 9.00
C SER A 126 19.72 -0.06 8.88
N ALA A 127 19.12 0.75 8.01
CA ALA A 127 19.64 2.05 7.64
C ALA A 127 18.55 3.05 7.24
N THR A 128 18.95 4.32 7.16
CA THR A 128 18.17 5.40 6.55
C THR A 128 19.06 6.11 5.53
N THR A 129 18.66 6.06 4.28
CA THR A 129 19.43 6.58 3.15
C THR A 129 18.71 7.77 2.53
N TYR A 130 19.49 8.70 2.01
CA TYR A 130 19.01 9.98 1.49
C TYR A 130 19.36 10.11 0.01
N TYR A 131 18.40 10.64 -0.75
CA TYR A 131 18.54 10.78 -2.20
C TYR A 131 18.08 12.15 -2.66
N THR A 132 18.82 12.70 -3.62
CA THR A 132 18.45 13.92 -4.32
C THR A 132 17.94 13.59 -5.71
N ARG A 133 16.98 14.37 -6.17
CA ARG A 133 16.42 14.20 -7.51
C ARG A 133 17.44 14.67 -8.54
N MET A 134 17.66 13.87 -9.58
CA MET A 134 18.47 14.28 -10.72
C MET A 134 17.82 15.50 -11.38
N LYS A 135 18.60 16.58 -11.57
CA LYS A 135 18.14 17.75 -12.31
C LYS A 135 18.32 17.47 -13.80
N GLN A 136 17.23 17.52 -14.56
CA GLN A 136 17.27 17.53 -16.02
C GLN A 136 17.75 18.89 -16.54
#